data_AF-A0A9Q6I6F6-F1
#
_entry.id   AF-A0A9Q6I6F6-F1
#
_cell.length_a   1.000
_cell.length_b   1.000
_cell.length_c   1.000
_cell.angle_alpha   90.00
_cell.angle_beta   90.00
_cell.angle_gamma   90.00
#
_symmetry.space_group_name_H-M   'P 1'
#
loop_
_entity.id
_entity.type
_entity.pdbx_description
1 polymer ?
#
loop_
_entity_poly.entity_id
_entity_poly.type
_entity_poly.pdbx_seq_one_letter_code
_entity_poly.pdbx_strand_id
1 'polypeptide(L)'
;MQRTGYVLLFIASLVMSLKCFSEQEYSLNLNGKWKVEHVYVDEDVASAKLITLIPDDPNLKGRIFEFTSDKIKTSIQPDSGCEFPDYHSMNVTILNHLMSSTTEGVQYDPAKSYSLPVKGTLNIHPYSIHCQNGKISPSDEHIEHWLVKLDVNLVLLNWDNQSYILLKKLSDNARFSPSFACERATNDSEKTICHDPDLSSWDVSVAEAYNIVLKQITNTGLDAKIRLAQFHQNQKHWLDARNACSANSTCIKKKMQARVAELIELAKS
;
A
#
# COMPACT_ATOMS: atom_id res chain seq x y z
N MET A 1 -66.77 24.90 -59.24
CA MET A 1 -65.37 24.46 -59.31
C MET A 1 -64.64 25.00 -58.08
N GLN A 2 -63.98 24.11 -57.35
CA GLN A 2 -63.38 24.29 -56.02
C GLN A 2 -62.32 25.39 -55.93
N ARG A 3 -62.14 25.95 -54.73
CA ARG A 3 -60.89 25.77 -53.96
C ARG A 3 -61.04 26.24 -52.51
N THR A 4 -61.09 25.27 -51.62
CA THR A 4 -60.94 25.34 -50.17
C THR A 4 -59.49 25.69 -49.81
N GLY A 5 -59.30 26.67 -48.92
CA GLY A 5 -58.01 27.01 -48.34
C GLY A 5 -57.73 26.14 -47.11
N TYR A 6 -56.60 25.45 -47.09
CA TYR A 6 -56.10 24.72 -45.92
C TYR A 6 -55.07 25.57 -45.18
N VAL A 7 -55.32 25.83 -43.89
CA VAL A 7 -54.36 26.38 -42.95
C VAL A 7 -53.53 25.22 -42.39
N LEU A 8 -52.23 25.19 -42.69
CA LEU A 8 -51.27 24.23 -42.14
C LEU A 8 -50.70 24.78 -40.81
N LEU A 9 -51.11 24.18 -39.70
CA LEU A 9 -50.49 24.34 -38.39
C LEU A 9 -49.24 23.46 -38.31
N PHE A 10 -48.05 24.08 -38.31
CA PHE A 10 -46.79 23.40 -38.00
C PHE A 10 -46.66 23.24 -36.48
N ILE A 11 -46.86 22.02 -35.99
CA ILE A 11 -46.48 21.64 -34.62
C ILE A 11 -45.01 21.23 -34.67
N ALA A 12 -44.12 22.11 -34.19
CA ALA A 12 -42.72 21.77 -33.99
C ALA A 12 -42.59 20.90 -32.74
N SER A 13 -42.49 19.59 -32.92
CA SER A 13 -42.15 18.64 -31.86
C SER A 13 -40.67 18.78 -31.49
N LEU A 14 -40.41 19.48 -30.38
CA LEU A 14 -39.10 19.53 -29.75
C LEU A 14 -38.79 18.16 -29.12
N VAL A 15 -38.15 17.27 -29.88
CA VAL A 15 -37.61 16.01 -29.35
C VAL A 15 -36.39 16.36 -28.49
N MET A 16 -36.61 16.50 -27.19
CA MET A 16 -35.55 16.72 -26.22
C MET A 16 -34.79 15.40 -26.06
N SER A 17 -33.64 15.30 -26.73
CA SER A 17 -32.75 14.15 -26.63
C SER A 17 -32.33 14.00 -25.16
N LEU A 18 -32.93 13.04 -24.46
CA LEU A 18 -32.41 12.54 -23.20
C LEU A 18 -31.01 12.03 -23.48
N LYS A 19 -30.00 12.83 -23.12
CA LYS A 19 -28.64 12.32 -22.95
C LYS A 19 -28.75 11.33 -21.79
N CYS A 20 -28.91 10.06 -22.14
CA CYS A 20 -28.63 8.97 -21.22
C CYS A 20 -27.18 9.21 -20.77
N PHE A 21 -26.99 9.57 -19.50
CA PHE A 21 -25.66 9.50 -18.90
C PHE A 21 -25.30 8.03 -18.93
N SER A 22 -24.43 7.65 -19.87
CA SER A 22 -23.75 6.36 -19.83
C SER A 22 -23.09 6.29 -18.46
N GLU A 23 -23.52 5.34 -17.65
CA GLU A 23 -22.76 4.88 -16.50
C GLU A 23 -21.38 4.51 -17.06
N GLN A 24 -20.37 5.29 -16.71
CA GLN A 24 -19.01 5.02 -17.15
C GLN A 24 -18.64 3.70 -16.47
N GLU A 25 -18.63 2.61 -17.22
CA GLU A 25 -18.09 1.33 -16.75
C GLU A 25 -16.66 1.60 -16.29
N TYR A 26 -16.47 1.75 -14.99
CA TYR A 26 -15.14 1.79 -14.39
C TYR A 26 -14.57 0.39 -14.54
N SER A 27 -14.03 0.05 -15.71
CA SER A 27 -13.38 -1.23 -15.91
C SER A 27 -12.22 -1.33 -14.94
N LEU A 28 -12.27 -2.27 -14.01
CA LEU A 28 -11.21 -2.51 -13.04
C LEU A 28 -9.99 -3.09 -13.77
N ASN A 29 -9.08 -2.21 -14.21
CA ASN A 29 -7.80 -2.61 -14.77
C ASN A 29 -6.70 -2.35 -13.76
N LEU A 30 -6.23 -3.43 -13.13
CA LEU A 30 -5.14 -3.44 -12.17
C LEU A 30 -3.84 -3.99 -12.75
N ASN A 31 -3.84 -4.55 -13.96
CA ASN A 31 -2.69 -5.26 -14.53
C ASN A 31 -1.40 -4.46 -14.41
N GLY A 32 -0.35 -5.11 -13.90
CA GLY A 32 0.99 -4.56 -13.74
C GLY A 32 1.46 -4.49 -12.29
N LYS A 33 2.55 -3.74 -12.08
CA LYS A 33 3.23 -3.63 -10.78
C LYS A 33 2.78 -2.37 -10.03
N TRP A 34 2.56 -2.52 -8.74
CA TRP A 34 2.13 -1.45 -7.84
C TRP A 34 3.00 -1.48 -6.60
N LYS A 35 3.42 -0.32 -6.13
CA LYS A 35 4.23 -0.19 -4.93
C LYS A 35 3.33 0.27 -3.78
N VAL A 36 3.54 -0.29 -2.59
CA VAL A 36 3.00 0.26 -1.35
C VAL A 36 3.64 1.63 -1.12
N GLU A 37 2.86 2.68 -1.35
CA GLU A 37 3.29 4.07 -1.13
C GLU A 37 3.09 4.46 0.34
N HIS A 38 1.97 4.02 0.93
CA HIS A 38 1.62 4.30 2.32
C HIS A 38 1.01 3.09 3.03
N VAL A 39 1.24 3.03 4.35
CA VAL A 39 0.59 2.09 5.28
C VAL A 39 -0.14 2.92 6.32
N TYR A 40 -1.45 2.77 6.40
CA TYR A 40 -2.30 3.47 7.35
C TYR A 40 -2.73 2.50 8.44
N VAL A 41 -2.58 2.95 9.68
CA VAL A 41 -3.08 2.29 10.88
C VAL A 41 -3.90 3.32 11.66
N ASP A 42 -4.79 2.87 12.53
CA ASP A 42 -5.58 3.78 13.35
C ASP A 42 -4.69 4.53 14.35
N GLU A 43 -4.68 5.86 14.26
CA GLU A 43 -3.93 6.73 15.18
C GLU A 43 -4.67 6.97 16.51
N ASP A 44 -5.98 6.67 16.56
CA ASP A 44 -6.86 6.98 17.69
C ASP A 44 -6.98 5.85 18.73
N VAL A 45 -6.39 4.66 18.49
CA VAL A 45 -6.49 3.55 19.45
C VAL A 45 -5.61 3.82 20.68
N ALA A 46 -6.25 3.95 21.85
CA ALA A 46 -5.60 3.91 23.18
C ALA A 46 -4.81 2.60 23.45
N SER A 47 -4.94 1.62 22.55
CA SER A 47 -4.27 0.33 22.53
C SER A 47 -3.09 0.28 21.55
N ALA A 48 -2.35 1.39 21.36
CA ALA A 48 -1.08 1.43 20.61
C ALA A 48 -0.10 0.27 20.95
N LYS A 49 -0.29 -0.35 22.12
CA LYS A 49 0.46 -1.52 22.62
C LYS A 49 0.10 -2.87 21.98
N LEU A 50 -0.98 -2.96 21.20
CA LEU A 50 -1.41 -4.18 20.48
C LEU A 50 -1.27 -4.05 18.96
N ILE A 51 -0.86 -2.88 18.45
CA ILE A 51 -0.78 -2.65 17.01
C ILE A 51 0.46 -3.35 16.45
N THR A 52 0.25 -4.27 15.51
CA THR A 52 1.32 -5.04 14.86
C THR A 52 2.10 -4.21 13.83
N LEU A 53 1.50 -3.12 13.34
CA LEU A 53 2.09 -2.22 12.34
C LEU A 53 2.19 -0.80 12.89
N ILE A 54 3.17 -0.03 12.40
CA ILE A 54 3.22 1.42 12.64
C ILE A 54 2.81 2.18 11.38
N PRO A 55 2.44 3.48 11.46
CA PRO A 55 2.22 4.28 10.26
C PRO A 55 3.43 4.22 9.33
N ASP A 56 3.19 3.98 8.03
CA ASP A 56 4.22 3.78 7.02
C ASP A 56 5.23 2.66 7.37
N ASP A 57 4.76 1.57 8.00
CA ASP A 57 5.60 0.45 8.46
C ASP A 57 6.62 0.00 7.39
N PRO A 58 7.94 0.10 7.67
CA PRO A 58 8.98 -0.28 6.72
C PRO A 58 8.99 -1.76 6.31
N ASN A 59 8.29 -2.65 7.01
CA ASN A 59 8.09 -4.03 6.57
C ASN A 59 7.16 -4.13 5.34
N LEU A 60 6.26 -3.15 5.16
CA LEU A 60 5.26 -3.13 4.09
C LEU A 60 5.51 -2.02 3.06
N LYS A 61 5.96 -0.85 3.50
CA LYS A 61 6.25 0.28 2.61
C LYS A 61 7.33 -0.08 1.60
N GLY A 62 7.11 0.31 0.34
CA GLY A 62 8.02 0.01 -0.76
C GLY A 62 7.94 -1.42 -1.32
N ARG A 63 7.12 -2.30 -0.72
CA ARG A 63 6.86 -3.65 -1.25
C ARG A 63 6.01 -3.57 -2.52
N ILE A 64 6.18 -4.56 -3.40
CA ILE A 64 5.55 -4.59 -4.72
C ILE A 64 4.43 -5.62 -4.76
N PHE A 65 3.29 -5.21 -5.29
CA PHE A 65 2.20 -6.04 -5.73
C PHE A 65 2.25 -6.16 -7.24
N GLU A 66 2.15 -7.38 -7.76
CA GLU A 66 1.99 -7.65 -9.18
C GLU A 66 0.62 -8.26 -9.40
N PHE A 67 -0.25 -7.50 -10.07
CA PHE A 67 -1.60 -7.94 -10.44
C PHE A 67 -1.58 -8.42 -11.88
N THR A 68 -2.04 -9.65 -12.08
CA THR A 68 -2.32 -10.26 -13.38
C THR A 68 -3.73 -10.87 -13.35
N SER A 69 -4.22 -11.33 -14.49
CA SER A 69 -5.53 -11.99 -14.57
C SER A 69 -5.61 -13.30 -13.78
N ASP A 70 -4.47 -13.93 -13.53
CA ASP A 70 -4.36 -15.25 -12.90
C ASP A 70 -3.74 -15.20 -11.50
N LYS A 71 -3.12 -14.08 -11.09
CA LYS A 71 -2.45 -14.02 -9.80
C LYS A 71 -2.32 -12.59 -9.25
N ILE A 72 -2.38 -12.49 -7.93
CA ILE A 72 -1.85 -11.35 -7.17
C ILE A 72 -0.62 -11.85 -6.42
N LYS A 73 0.56 -11.40 -6.82
CA LYS A 73 1.82 -11.69 -6.13
C LYS A 73 2.25 -10.50 -5.29
N THR A 74 2.87 -10.77 -4.15
CA THR A 74 3.47 -9.73 -3.31
C THR A 74 4.94 -10.03 -3.07
N SER A 75 5.78 -8.99 -2.96
CA SER A 75 7.17 -9.16 -2.52
C SER A 75 7.29 -9.40 -1.02
N ILE A 76 6.17 -9.33 -0.28
CA ILE A 76 6.08 -9.56 1.17
C ILE A 76 6.11 -11.07 1.42
N GLN A 77 5.30 -11.81 0.68
CA GLN A 77 5.28 -13.28 0.68
C GLN A 77 5.41 -13.79 -0.75
N PRO A 78 6.64 -13.96 -1.26
CA PRO A 78 6.85 -14.35 -2.66
C PRO A 78 6.31 -15.76 -2.96
N ASP A 79 6.23 -16.62 -1.95
CA ASP A 79 5.83 -18.02 -2.08
C ASP A 79 4.32 -18.25 -1.84
N SER A 80 3.58 -17.24 -1.39
CA SER A 80 2.13 -17.28 -1.17
C SER A 80 1.45 -16.04 -1.74
N GLY A 81 0.52 -16.24 -2.67
CA GLY A 81 -0.25 -15.17 -3.28
C GLY A 81 -1.66 -15.63 -3.63
N CYS A 82 -2.50 -14.69 -4.06
CA CYS A 82 -3.87 -14.94 -4.48
C CYS A 82 -3.88 -15.51 -5.89
N GLU A 83 -4.31 -16.76 -6.07
CA GLU A 83 -4.40 -17.40 -7.39
C GLU A 83 -5.83 -17.32 -7.92
N PHE A 84 -5.92 -17.02 -9.22
CA PHE A 84 -7.15 -16.75 -9.97
C PHE A 84 -8.06 -15.75 -9.22
N PRO A 85 -7.58 -14.51 -9.00
CA PRO A 85 -8.35 -13.52 -8.28
C PRO A 85 -9.64 -13.20 -9.05
N ASP A 86 -10.75 -13.23 -8.34
CA ASP A 86 -12.04 -12.74 -8.83
C ASP A 86 -12.38 -11.42 -8.12
N TYR A 87 -12.86 -10.46 -8.90
CA TYR A 87 -13.17 -9.11 -8.42
C TYR A 87 -14.66 -8.84 -8.57
N HIS A 88 -15.38 -8.86 -7.46
CA HIS A 88 -16.82 -8.65 -7.47
C HIS A 88 -17.12 -7.18 -7.19
N SER A 89 -17.77 -6.52 -8.14
CA SER A 89 -18.23 -5.13 -7.94
C SER A 89 -19.22 -5.09 -6.79
N MET A 90 -18.99 -4.18 -5.86
CA MET A 90 -19.88 -3.91 -4.74
C MET A 90 -20.78 -2.70 -5.07
N ASN A 91 -21.84 -2.51 -4.26
CA ASN A 91 -22.69 -1.34 -4.38
C ASN A 91 -21.91 -0.05 -4.11
N VAL A 92 -22.23 1.00 -4.88
CA VAL A 92 -21.72 2.35 -4.63
C VAL A 92 -22.02 2.77 -3.19
N THR A 93 -21.03 3.31 -2.52
CA THR A 93 -21.16 3.74 -1.13
C THR A 93 -20.18 4.87 -0.81
N ILE A 94 -20.18 5.36 0.43
CA ILE A 94 -19.15 6.30 0.91
C ILE A 94 -18.01 5.54 1.59
N LEU A 95 -16.79 6.05 1.49
CA LEU A 95 -15.59 5.39 2.01
C LEU A 95 -15.71 4.98 3.48
N ASN A 96 -16.21 5.84 4.36
CA ASN A 96 -16.38 5.51 5.78
C ASN A 96 -17.30 4.31 6.01
N HIS A 97 -18.37 4.18 5.23
CA HIS A 97 -19.29 3.06 5.36
C HIS A 97 -18.63 1.74 4.96
N LEU A 98 -17.80 1.74 3.91
CA LEU A 98 -17.00 0.57 3.53
C LEU A 98 -15.94 0.25 4.58
N MET A 99 -15.21 1.24 5.08
CA MET A 99 -14.18 1.02 6.11
C MET A 99 -14.80 0.38 7.35
N SER A 100 -15.94 0.91 7.82
CA SER A 100 -16.68 0.36 8.96
C SER A 100 -17.14 -1.10 8.80
N SER A 101 -17.17 -1.67 7.60
CA SER A 101 -17.48 -3.09 7.42
C SER A 101 -16.30 -4.02 7.69
N THR A 102 -15.09 -3.47 7.84
CA THR A 102 -13.83 -4.23 8.01
C THR A 102 -12.95 -3.75 9.15
N THR A 103 -13.11 -2.51 9.63
CA THR A 103 -12.43 -2.02 10.84
C THR A 103 -13.05 -2.62 12.09
N GLU A 104 -12.21 -3.08 13.01
CA GLU A 104 -12.67 -3.39 14.38
C GLU A 104 -12.99 -2.11 15.16
N GLY A 105 -14.07 -2.14 15.95
CA GLY A 105 -14.50 -1.03 16.79
C GLY A 105 -15.46 -0.05 16.11
N VAL A 106 -16.14 0.77 16.92
CA VAL A 106 -17.08 1.79 16.43
C VAL A 106 -16.33 3.10 16.22
N GLN A 107 -15.98 3.38 14.96
CA GLN A 107 -15.42 4.67 14.56
C GLN A 107 -16.45 5.48 13.77
N TYR A 108 -16.66 6.74 14.15
CA TYR A 108 -17.58 7.63 13.44
C TYR A 108 -17.00 8.14 12.12
N ASP A 109 -15.68 8.31 12.04
CA ASP A 109 -14.97 8.79 10.85
C ASP A 109 -13.66 8.01 10.62
N PRO A 110 -13.73 6.73 10.20
CA PRO A 110 -12.55 5.89 10.01
C PRO A 110 -11.48 6.52 9.11
N ALA A 111 -11.88 7.14 7.99
CA ALA A 111 -10.91 7.77 7.08
C ALA A 111 -10.08 8.85 7.77
N LYS A 112 -10.66 9.57 8.73
CA LYS A 112 -9.94 10.57 9.53
C LYS A 112 -9.05 9.92 10.60
N SER A 113 -9.54 8.91 11.32
CA SER A 113 -8.77 8.21 12.37
C SER A 113 -7.53 7.50 11.83
N TYR A 114 -7.60 7.02 10.58
CA TYR A 114 -6.47 6.43 9.85
C TYR A 114 -5.64 7.45 9.06
N SER A 115 -5.92 8.75 9.17
CA SER A 115 -5.24 9.82 8.45
C SER A 115 -5.19 9.62 6.92
N LEU A 116 -6.27 9.09 6.32
CA LEU A 116 -6.32 8.85 4.87
C LEU A 116 -6.25 10.17 4.08
N PRO A 117 -5.65 10.17 2.87
CA PRO A 117 -5.50 11.36 2.03
C PRO A 117 -6.80 11.78 1.32
N VAL A 118 -7.91 11.11 1.63
CA VAL A 118 -9.23 11.31 1.03
C VAL A 118 -10.28 11.44 2.13
N LYS A 119 -11.35 12.18 1.85
CA LYS A 119 -12.45 12.34 2.80
C LYS A 119 -13.25 11.05 2.92
N GLY A 120 -13.66 10.70 4.14
CA GLY A 120 -14.56 9.57 4.40
C GLY A 120 -15.92 9.62 3.70
N THR A 121 -16.35 10.81 3.27
CA THR A 121 -17.58 11.04 2.51
C THR A 121 -17.42 10.88 1.00
N LEU A 122 -16.24 10.48 0.51
CA LEU A 122 -16.01 10.22 -0.90
C LEU A 122 -16.91 9.06 -1.38
N ASN A 123 -17.67 9.28 -2.45
CA ASN A 123 -18.40 8.22 -3.14
C ASN A 123 -17.41 7.32 -3.88
N ILE A 124 -17.54 6.01 -3.69
CA ILE A 124 -16.62 5.01 -4.20
C ILE A 124 -17.37 3.86 -4.88
N HIS A 125 -16.67 3.17 -5.77
CA HIS A 125 -17.10 1.91 -6.38
C HIS A 125 -16.11 0.83 -5.91
N PRO A 126 -16.42 0.10 -4.82
CA PRO A 126 -15.51 -0.90 -4.30
C PRO A 126 -15.63 -2.23 -5.05
N TYR A 127 -14.58 -3.04 -4.93
CA TYR A 127 -14.56 -4.42 -5.39
C TYR A 127 -14.09 -5.30 -4.24
N SER A 128 -14.83 -6.36 -3.93
CA SER A 128 -14.30 -7.43 -3.10
C SER A 128 -13.37 -8.33 -3.92
N ILE A 129 -12.39 -8.92 -3.26
CA ILE A 129 -11.36 -9.76 -3.87
C ILE A 129 -11.49 -11.16 -3.30
N HIS A 130 -11.75 -12.11 -4.18
CA HIS A 130 -11.80 -13.52 -3.83
C HIS A 130 -10.64 -14.26 -4.48
N CYS A 131 -9.89 -15.02 -3.69
CA CYS A 131 -8.82 -15.89 -4.17
C CYS A 131 -9.34 -17.31 -4.25
N GLN A 132 -9.25 -17.96 -5.42
CA GLN A 132 -9.59 -19.39 -5.52
C GLN A 132 -8.61 -20.24 -4.70
N ASN A 133 -7.35 -19.81 -4.63
CA ASN A 133 -6.33 -20.41 -3.77
C ASN A 133 -5.39 -19.32 -3.22
N GLY A 134 -4.82 -19.58 -2.04
CA GLY A 134 -3.93 -18.64 -1.35
C GLY A 134 -4.65 -17.42 -0.77
N LYS A 135 -3.87 -16.39 -0.42
CA LYS A 135 -4.33 -15.17 0.25
C LYS A 135 -3.55 -13.96 -0.27
N ILE A 136 -4.11 -12.76 -0.08
CA ILE A 136 -3.42 -11.49 -0.43
C ILE A 136 -2.52 -11.03 0.72
N SER A 137 -2.99 -11.19 1.95
CA SER A 137 -2.30 -10.80 3.18
C SER A 137 -1.89 -12.02 4.01
N PRO A 138 -0.93 -11.87 4.93
CA PRO A 138 -0.55 -12.91 5.89
C PRO A 138 -1.65 -13.29 6.89
N SER A 139 -2.73 -12.51 6.99
CA SER A 139 -3.67 -12.62 8.10
C SER A 139 -4.33 -14.00 8.13
N ASP A 140 -4.36 -14.58 9.34
CA ASP A 140 -5.06 -15.85 9.60
C ASP A 140 -6.57 -15.66 9.73
N GLU A 141 -7.04 -14.42 9.84
CA GLU A 141 -8.45 -14.09 9.92
C GLU A 141 -9.14 -14.23 8.55
N HIS A 142 -10.40 -14.69 8.57
CA HIS A 142 -11.27 -14.67 7.40
C HIS A 142 -11.77 -13.24 7.15
N ILE A 143 -10.87 -12.38 6.68
CA ILE A 143 -11.19 -11.01 6.27
C ILE A 143 -11.61 -11.00 4.79
N GLU A 144 -12.72 -10.34 4.50
CA GLU A 144 -13.07 -10.01 3.13
C GLU A 144 -12.17 -8.86 2.68
N HIS A 145 -11.24 -9.15 1.77
CA HIS A 145 -10.43 -8.13 1.15
C HIS A 145 -11.26 -7.36 0.12
N TRP A 146 -11.14 -6.05 0.14
CA TRP A 146 -11.70 -5.15 -0.83
C TRP A 146 -10.68 -4.12 -1.27
N LEU A 147 -10.87 -3.60 -2.47
CA LEU A 147 -10.11 -2.49 -3.00
C LEU A 147 -11.02 -1.38 -3.51
N VAL A 148 -10.47 -0.18 -3.51
CA VAL A 148 -11.09 1.01 -4.11
C VAL A 148 -10.06 1.66 -5.02
N LYS A 149 -10.44 1.88 -6.28
CA LYS A 149 -9.65 2.69 -7.20
C LYS A 149 -9.93 4.17 -6.92
N LEU A 150 -8.96 4.86 -6.33
CA LEU A 150 -9.06 6.29 -6.05
C LEU A 150 -8.70 7.15 -7.28
N ASP A 151 -7.84 6.61 -8.15
CA ASP A 151 -7.47 7.18 -9.45
C ASP A 151 -6.90 6.07 -10.37
N VAL A 152 -6.58 6.37 -11.63
CA VAL A 152 -5.93 5.47 -12.60
C VAL A 152 -4.66 4.82 -12.07
N ASN A 153 -3.93 5.50 -11.17
CA ASN A 153 -2.65 5.05 -10.62
C ASN A 153 -2.67 4.86 -9.10
N LEU A 154 -3.84 4.95 -8.44
CA LEU A 154 -3.94 4.86 -6.98
C LEU A 154 -5.08 3.92 -6.56
N VAL A 155 -4.73 2.93 -5.73
CA VAL A 155 -5.67 1.94 -5.19
C VAL A 155 -5.50 1.88 -3.68
N LEU A 156 -6.61 1.97 -2.96
CA LEU A 156 -6.67 1.67 -1.53
C LEU A 156 -7.10 0.22 -1.35
N LEU A 157 -6.41 -0.52 -0.49
CA LEU A 157 -6.70 -1.92 -0.14
C LEU A 157 -6.75 -2.05 1.39
N ASN A 158 -7.72 -2.79 1.93
CA ASN A 158 -7.66 -3.23 3.33
C ASN A 158 -6.64 -4.37 3.45
N TRP A 159 -5.55 -4.12 4.18
CA TRP A 159 -4.46 -5.08 4.31
C TRP A 159 -4.78 -6.13 5.37
N ASP A 160 -5.34 -5.71 6.50
CA ASP A 160 -5.96 -6.55 7.53
C ASP A 160 -7.18 -5.83 8.13
N ASN A 161 -7.68 -6.30 9.28
CA ASN A 161 -8.80 -5.72 10.01
C ASN A 161 -8.46 -4.36 10.70
N GLN A 162 -7.19 -3.95 10.70
CA GLN A 162 -6.70 -2.78 11.43
C GLN A 162 -5.76 -1.89 10.60
N SER A 163 -5.60 -2.18 9.30
CA SER A 163 -4.69 -1.43 8.44
C SER A 163 -5.11 -1.40 6.98
N TYR A 164 -4.72 -0.31 6.33
CA TYR A 164 -4.94 -0.07 4.91
C TYR A 164 -3.62 0.22 4.23
N ILE A 165 -3.48 -0.18 2.97
CA ILE A 165 -2.33 0.18 2.16
C ILE A 165 -2.77 0.99 0.94
N LEU A 166 -2.03 2.06 0.64
CA LEU A 166 -2.16 2.77 -0.61
C LEU A 166 -1.15 2.22 -1.61
N LEU A 167 -1.67 1.63 -2.67
CA LEU A 167 -0.90 1.14 -3.79
C LEU A 167 -0.82 2.21 -4.87
N LYS A 168 0.39 2.47 -5.35
CA LYS A 168 0.65 3.36 -6.48
C LYS A 168 1.20 2.58 -7.65
N LYS A 169 0.60 2.75 -8.82
CA LYS A 169 1.03 2.06 -10.04
C LYS A 169 2.45 2.45 -10.40
N LEU A 170 3.30 1.46 -10.64
CA LEU A 170 4.64 1.68 -11.15
C LEU A 170 4.59 1.81 -12.67
N SER A 171 5.32 2.78 -13.19
CA SER A 171 5.64 2.85 -14.61
C SER A 171 6.59 1.71 -14.99
N ASP A 172 6.56 1.27 -16.24
CA ASP A 172 7.45 0.19 -16.74
C ASP A 172 8.95 0.51 -16.57
N ASN A 173 9.30 1.79 -16.50
CA ASN A 173 10.67 2.29 -16.32
C ASN A 173 10.98 2.71 -14.86
N ALA A 174 10.20 2.24 -13.89
CA ALA A 174 10.43 2.56 -12.49
C ALA A 174 11.84 2.14 -12.07
N ARG A 175 12.63 3.12 -11.60
CA ARG A 175 13.96 2.87 -11.04
C ARG A 175 13.85 2.68 -9.54
N PHE A 176 14.53 1.65 -9.06
CA PHE A 176 14.69 1.40 -7.64
C PHE A 176 16.10 1.83 -7.25
N SER A 177 16.22 2.51 -6.13
CA SER A 177 17.51 2.98 -5.64
C SER A 177 17.57 2.73 -4.14
N PRO A 178 18.71 2.21 -3.63
CA PRO A 178 18.90 2.04 -2.20
C PRO A 178 19.02 3.40 -1.51
N SER A 179 19.12 3.39 -0.19
CA SER A 179 19.25 4.60 0.64
C SER A 179 20.61 5.32 0.48
N PHE A 180 21.56 4.69 -0.21
CA PHE A 180 22.90 5.21 -0.47
C PHE A 180 23.16 5.39 -1.98
N ALA A 181 24.15 6.22 -2.31
CA ALA A 181 24.54 6.45 -3.70
C ALA A 181 25.32 5.25 -4.26
N CYS A 182 24.79 4.60 -5.30
CA CYS A 182 25.37 3.40 -5.90
C CYS A 182 26.77 3.61 -6.49
N GLU A 183 27.10 4.82 -6.88
CA GLU A 183 28.41 5.22 -7.37
C GLU A 183 29.49 5.15 -6.28
N ARG A 184 29.08 5.12 -5.00
CA ARG A 184 29.97 5.01 -3.84
C ARG A 184 30.06 3.58 -3.29
N ALA A 185 29.34 2.63 -3.88
CA ALA A 185 29.36 1.23 -3.45
C ALA A 185 30.76 0.61 -3.68
N THR A 186 31.43 0.22 -2.60
CA THR A 186 32.78 -0.33 -2.69
C THR A 186 32.81 -1.85 -2.48
N ASN A 187 31.96 -2.37 -1.60
CA ASN A 187 31.87 -3.80 -1.31
C ASN A 187 30.83 -4.51 -2.20
N ASP A 188 30.95 -5.83 -2.31
CA ASP A 188 30.10 -6.64 -3.19
C ASP A 188 28.63 -6.63 -2.78
N SER A 189 28.34 -6.59 -1.48
CA SER A 189 26.95 -6.53 -1.01
C SER A 189 26.26 -5.24 -1.45
N GLU A 190 26.90 -4.08 -1.32
CA GLU A 190 26.36 -2.80 -1.79
C GLU A 190 26.17 -2.77 -3.30
N LYS A 191 27.13 -3.32 -4.07
CA LYS A 191 26.99 -3.45 -5.52
C LYS A 191 25.81 -4.35 -5.89
N THR A 192 25.63 -5.47 -5.20
CA THR A 192 24.49 -6.36 -5.40
C THR A 192 23.17 -5.67 -5.07
N ILE A 193 23.11 -4.94 -3.95
CA ILE A 193 21.93 -4.14 -3.57
C ILE A 193 21.56 -3.15 -4.66
N CYS A 194 22.54 -2.46 -5.24
CA CYS A 194 22.33 -1.47 -6.31
C CYS A 194 21.77 -2.02 -7.62
N HIS A 195 21.99 -3.30 -7.91
CA HIS A 195 21.53 -3.93 -9.15
C HIS A 195 20.30 -4.82 -8.96
N ASP A 196 19.81 -4.96 -7.72
CA ASP A 196 18.62 -5.74 -7.39
C ASP A 196 17.53 -4.82 -6.83
N PRO A 197 16.42 -4.62 -7.56
CA PRO A 197 15.30 -3.77 -7.13
C PRO A 197 14.70 -4.13 -5.76
N ASP A 198 14.60 -5.42 -5.44
CA ASP A 198 14.01 -5.86 -4.18
C ASP A 198 14.97 -5.55 -3.03
N LEU A 199 16.26 -5.84 -3.20
CA LEU A 199 17.28 -5.47 -2.21
C LEU A 199 17.41 -3.95 -2.02
N SER A 200 17.36 -3.18 -3.11
CA SER A 200 17.33 -1.72 -3.04
C SER A 200 16.16 -1.22 -2.20
N SER A 201 14.98 -1.78 -2.41
CA SER A 201 13.79 -1.44 -1.63
C SER A 201 13.94 -1.85 -0.15
N TRP A 202 14.52 -3.01 0.15
CA TRP A 202 14.81 -3.43 1.53
C TRP A 202 15.88 -2.57 2.22
N ASP A 203 16.88 -2.08 1.49
CA ASP A 203 17.87 -1.13 2.03
C ASP A 203 17.20 0.18 2.46
N VAL A 204 16.27 0.70 1.65
CA VAL A 204 15.43 1.86 2.02
C VAL A 204 14.64 1.56 3.29
N SER A 205 13.98 0.40 3.38
CA SER A 205 13.24 0.00 4.59
C SER A 205 14.14 -0.03 5.84
N VAL A 206 15.38 -0.52 5.74
CA VAL A 206 16.33 -0.51 6.88
C VAL A 206 16.66 0.93 7.29
N ALA A 207 16.92 1.82 6.32
CA ALA A 207 17.23 3.22 6.62
C ALA A 207 16.04 3.96 7.25
N GLU A 208 14.82 3.71 6.77
CA GLU A 208 13.60 4.26 7.35
C GLU A 208 13.40 3.77 8.79
N ALA A 209 13.46 2.47 9.03
CA ALA A 209 13.32 1.88 10.37
C ALA A 209 14.41 2.41 11.34
N TYR A 210 15.65 2.54 10.87
CA TYR A 210 16.75 3.12 11.64
C TYR A 210 16.45 4.56 12.05
N ASN A 211 15.94 5.37 11.13
CA ASN A 211 15.61 6.78 11.38
C ASN A 211 14.44 6.94 12.36
N ILE A 212 13.48 6.00 12.38
CA ILE A 212 12.38 5.99 13.35
C ILE A 212 12.94 5.81 14.77
N VAL A 213 13.74 4.77 14.99
CA VAL A 213 14.37 4.50 16.30
C VAL A 213 15.30 5.64 16.71
N LEU A 214 16.07 6.18 15.77
CA LEU A 214 16.95 7.32 16.00
C LEU A 214 16.18 8.51 16.58
N LYS A 215 15.04 8.89 15.98
CA LYS A 215 14.19 9.99 16.44
C LYS A 215 13.65 9.74 17.85
N GLN A 216 13.26 8.52 18.17
CA GLN A 216 12.76 8.17 19.50
C GLN A 216 13.85 8.27 20.58
N ILE A 217 15.05 7.77 20.29
CA ILE A 217 16.20 7.91 21.20
C ILE A 217 16.50 9.39 21.45
N THR A 218 16.51 10.22 20.41
CA THR A 218 16.79 11.65 20.56
C THR A 218 15.73 12.41 21.37
N ASN A 219 14.48 11.95 21.35
CA ASN A 219 13.37 12.63 22.02
C ASN A 219 13.20 12.26 23.51
N THR A 220 13.90 11.24 24.02
CA THR A 220 13.68 10.70 25.39
C THR A 220 14.58 11.31 26.49
N GLY A 221 15.41 12.30 26.17
CA GLY A 221 15.97 13.30 27.12
C GLY A 221 17.03 12.84 28.13
N LEU A 222 16.93 11.66 28.72
CA LEU A 222 17.92 11.09 29.67
C LEU A 222 18.76 10.02 28.97
N ASP A 223 20.09 10.06 29.16
CA ASP A 223 21.07 9.13 28.58
C ASP A 223 21.06 8.97 27.05
N ALA A 224 20.37 9.86 26.33
CA ALA A 224 20.24 9.83 24.87
C ALA A 224 21.60 9.70 24.17
N LYS A 225 22.65 10.37 24.68
CA LYS A 225 24.00 10.30 24.13
C LYS A 225 24.62 8.89 24.22
N ILE A 226 24.46 8.20 25.35
CA ILE A 226 25.02 6.85 25.56
C ILE A 226 24.24 5.84 24.71
N ARG A 227 22.91 5.91 24.75
CA ARG A 227 22.03 5.06 23.93
C ARG A 227 22.29 5.24 22.44
N LEU A 228 22.49 6.48 21.98
CA LEU A 228 22.82 6.78 20.60
C LEU A 228 24.15 6.16 20.17
N ALA A 229 25.19 6.28 21.02
CA ALA A 229 26.49 5.67 20.73
C ALA A 229 26.39 4.14 20.62
N GLN A 230 25.66 3.49 21.52
CA GLN A 230 25.40 2.05 21.48
C GLN A 230 24.59 1.65 20.24
N PHE A 231 23.56 2.42 19.90
CA PHE A 231 22.73 2.18 18.72
C PHE A 231 23.53 2.28 17.42
N HIS A 232 24.40 3.29 17.30
CA HIS A 232 25.31 3.44 16.16
C HIS A 232 26.29 2.27 16.05
N GLN A 233 26.85 1.83 17.18
CA GLN A 233 27.77 0.68 17.20
C GLN A 233 27.06 -0.61 16.77
N ASN A 234 25.85 -0.86 17.27
CA ASN A 234 25.04 -2.00 16.89
C ASN A 234 24.69 -1.98 15.38
N GLN A 235 24.33 -0.82 14.83
CA GLN A 235 24.09 -0.67 13.39
C GLN A 235 25.36 -0.96 12.57
N LYS A 236 26.54 -0.52 13.03
CA LYS A 236 27.81 -0.81 12.37
C LYS A 236 28.10 -2.32 12.35
N HIS A 237 27.95 -3.00 13.48
CA HIS A 237 28.12 -4.46 13.53
C HIS A 237 27.11 -5.18 12.62
N TRP A 238 25.88 -4.69 12.53
CA TRP A 238 24.91 -5.23 11.58
C TRP A 238 25.36 -5.05 10.12
N LEU A 239 25.89 -3.87 9.76
CA LEU A 239 26.44 -3.63 8.41
C LEU A 239 27.58 -4.60 8.09
N ASP A 240 28.49 -4.85 9.04
CA ASP A 240 29.56 -5.83 8.88
C ASP A 240 28.98 -7.25 8.64
N ALA A 241 27.95 -7.63 9.41
CA ALA A 241 27.27 -8.92 9.26
C ALA A 241 26.47 -9.06 7.95
N ARG A 242 25.91 -7.96 7.43
CA ARG A 242 25.29 -7.91 6.09
C ARG A 242 26.35 -8.06 5.01
N ASN A 243 27.45 -7.31 5.12
CA ASN A 243 28.52 -7.29 4.12
C ASN A 243 29.28 -8.63 4.05
N ALA A 244 29.27 -9.42 5.12
CA ALA A 244 29.77 -10.80 5.12
C ALA A 244 29.00 -11.72 4.15
N CYS A 245 27.81 -11.34 3.68
CA CYS A 245 27.08 -12.05 2.63
C CYS A 245 27.71 -11.91 1.23
N SER A 246 28.64 -10.96 1.02
CA SER A 246 29.17 -10.60 -0.32
C SER A 246 28.01 -10.42 -1.32
N ALA A 247 28.06 -11.04 -2.50
CA ALA A 247 27.04 -10.90 -3.54
C ALA A 247 25.80 -11.82 -3.40
N ASN A 248 25.64 -12.53 -2.28
CA ASN A 248 24.53 -13.45 -2.08
C ASN A 248 23.22 -12.70 -1.76
N SER A 249 22.38 -12.46 -2.76
CA SER A 249 21.12 -11.71 -2.61
C SER A 249 20.18 -12.29 -1.54
N THR A 250 20.04 -13.62 -1.45
CA THR A 250 19.18 -14.25 -0.44
C THR A 250 19.69 -14.00 0.99
N CYS A 251 21.01 -14.07 1.18
CA CYS A 251 21.64 -13.75 2.47
C CYS A 251 21.44 -12.27 2.83
N ILE A 252 21.70 -11.36 1.90
CA ILE A 252 21.52 -9.91 2.10
C ILE A 252 20.06 -9.60 2.46
N LYS A 253 19.11 -10.10 1.67
CA LYS A 253 17.67 -9.90 1.89
C LYS A 253 17.27 -10.36 3.29
N LYS A 254 17.66 -11.58 3.68
CA LYS A 254 17.36 -12.12 5.01
C LYS A 254 17.94 -11.24 6.14
N LYS A 255 19.15 -10.70 5.98
CA LYS A 255 19.76 -9.79 6.95
C LYS A 255 19.03 -8.45 7.04
N MET A 256 18.55 -7.91 5.92
CA MET A 256 17.76 -6.67 5.88
C MET A 256 16.39 -6.86 6.51
N GLN A 257 15.65 -7.91 6.11
CA GLN A 257 14.34 -8.21 6.67
C GLN A 257 14.39 -8.39 8.19
N ALA A 258 15.35 -9.18 8.69
CA ALA A 258 15.54 -9.37 10.13
C ALA A 258 15.85 -8.05 10.87
N ARG A 259 16.61 -7.16 10.23
CA ARG A 259 16.96 -5.85 10.81
C ARG A 259 15.80 -4.89 10.83
N VAL A 260 15.00 -4.83 9.77
CA VAL A 260 13.76 -4.04 9.75
C VAL A 260 12.86 -4.50 10.88
N ALA A 261 12.59 -5.81 10.99
CA ALA A 261 11.79 -6.36 12.07
C ALA A 261 12.33 -5.98 13.46
N GLU A 262 13.63 -6.16 13.72
CA GLU A 262 14.27 -5.77 14.98
C GLU A 262 14.09 -4.28 15.30
N LEU A 263 14.35 -3.39 14.33
CA LEU A 263 14.24 -1.95 14.53
C LEU A 263 12.80 -1.48 14.73
N ILE A 264 11.83 -2.11 14.05
CA ILE A 264 10.42 -1.78 14.21
C ILE A 264 9.88 -2.27 15.56
N GLU A 265 10.31 -3.44 16.03
CA GLU A 265 9.97 -3.88 17.39
C GLU A 265 10.54 -2.95 18.46
N LEU A 266 11.77 -2.45 18.28
CA LEU A 266 12.33 -1.40 19.14
C LEU A 266 11.55 -0.07 19.04
N ALA A 267 10.91 0.20 17.90
CA ALA A 267 10.13 1.41 17.72
C ALA A 267 8.74 1.37 18.37
N LYS A 268 8.21 0.18 18.65
CA LYS A 268 6.93 0.00 19.34
C LYS A 268 7.04 0.09 20.87
N SER A 269 8.24 -0.13 21.41
CA SER A 269 8.52 -0.14 22.86
C SER A 269 8.70 1.23 23.47
#